data_AF-A0A3S0E7I7-F1
#
_entry.id   AF-A0A3S0E7I7-F1
#
_cell.length_a   1.000
_cell.length_b   1.000
_cell.length_c   1.000
_cell.angle_alpha   90.00
_cell.angle_beta   90.00
_cell.angle_gamma   90.00
#
_symmetry.space_group_name_H-M   'P 1'
#
loop_
_entity.id
_entity.type
_entity.pdbx_description
1 polymer ?
#
loop_
_entity_poly.entity_id
_entity_poly.type
_entity_poly.pdbx_seq_one_letter_code
_entity_poly.pdbx_strand_id
1 'polypeptide(L)'
;MFLTHISALGGYARAGMLVLGLAVAAAPVLAQSPQRRNLAYTESFVLYLAGRLAYRLEVVQRAAGAKLEEQAWYPLRADYQMLYRRHLIACGGPLPQLAELFKYFDPDEAQPTGTLAALDEAGRHEREIMLTVDPWAARIQSTLLAEFRSGDWQIQPACVDTGYARQNPIPAMPGTQ
;
A
#
# COMPACT_ATOMS: atom_id res chain seq x y z
N MET A 1 -69.87 -24.98 49.82
CA MET A 1 -71.10 -25.67 49.40
C MET A 1 -71.47 -25.12 48.02
N PHE A 2 -71.40 -25.98 46.97
CA PHE A 2 -71.91 -25.85 45.58
C PHE A 2 -71.32 -24.72 44.67
N LEU A 3 -70.59 -25.06 43.58
CA LEU A 3 -71.06 -25.36 42.18
C LEU A 3 -71.53 -24.06 41.46
N THR A 4 -71.19 -23.67 40.22
CA THR A 4 -70.85 -24.39 38.97
C THR A 4 -70.35 -23.39 37.91
N HIS A 5 -69.73 -23.92 36.83
CA HIS A 5 -69.32 -23.30 35.56
C HIS A 5 -70.32 -22.38 34.84
N ILE A 6 -69.80 -21.40 34.05
CA ILE A 6 -70.17 -21.16 32.64
C ILE A 6 -68.92 -20.71 31.85
N SER A 7 -68.59 -21.45 30.79
CA SER A 7 -67.67 -21.03 29.72
C SER A 7 -68.47 -20.34 28.62
N ALA A 8 -67.95 -19.25 28.05
CA ALA A 8 -68.37 -18.77 26.73
C ALA A 8 -67.22 -18.07 26.00
N LEU A 9 -66.94 -18.58 24.79
CA LEU A 9 -66.02 -18.06 23.80
C LEU A 9 -66.45 -16.66 23.31
N GLY A 10 -65.50 -15.77 23.12
CA GLY A 10 -65.69 -14.48 22.46
C GLY A 10 -64.36 -13.95 21.98
N GLY A 11 -64.24 -13.69 20.68
CA GLY A 11 -62.99 -13.60 19.95
C GLY A 11 -62.08 -12.43 20.33
N TYR A 12 -60.77 -12.68 20.20
CA TYR A 12 -59.74 -11.66 20.35
C TYR A 12 -59.32 -11.08 19.00
N ALA A 13 -59.14 -9.78 19.06
CA ALA A 13 -58.83 -8.80 18.04
C ALA A 13 -57.54 -9.05 17.22
N ARG A 14 -57.63 -8.61 15.96
CA ARG A 14 -56.66 -7.79 15.20
C ARG A 14 -55.22 -7.72 15.71
N ALA A 15 -54.28 -8.11 14.84
CA ALA A 15 -53.25 -7.21 14.31
C ALA A 15 -52.52 -7.90 13.15
N GLY A 16 -52.80 -7.45 11.92
CA GLY A 16 -52.03 -7.83 10.75
C GLY A 16 -50.61 -7.27 10.86
N MET A 17 -49.64 -8.14 11.06
CA MET A 17 -48.23 -7.79 11.09
C MET A 17 -47.74 -7.68 9.64
N LEU A 18 -47.56 -6.44 9.19
CA LEU A 18 -46.88 -6.10 7.94
C LEU A 18 -45.42 -6.55 8.07
N VAL A 19 -45.08 -7.68 7.46
CA VAL A 19 -43.68 -8.10 7.28
C VAL A 19 -43.09 -7.21 6.19
N LEU A 20 -42.46 -6.12 6.61
CA LEU A 20 -41.62 -5.30 5.74
C LEU A 20 -40.40 -6.15 5.37
N GLY A 21 -40.43 -6.73 4.17
CA GLY A 21 -39.32 -7.50 3.63
C GLY A 21 -38.08 -6.63 3.53
N LEU A 22 -37.07 -6.91 4.37
CA LEU A 22 -35.73 -6.39 4.21
C LEU A 22 -35.11 -7.06 2.97
N ALA A 23 -35.29 -6.45 1.80
CA ALA A 23 -34.52 -6.80 0.62
C ALA A 23 -33.08 -6.31 0.85
N VAL A 24 -32.25 -7.18 1.43
CA VAL A 24 -30.80 -6.99 1.40
C VAL A 24 -30.39 -7.14 -0.05
N ALA A 25 -30.30 -6.00 -0.75
CA ALA A 25 -29.63 -5.92 -2.03
C ALA A 25 -28.16 -6.28 -1.79
N ALA A 26 -27.84 -7.57 -1.92
CA ALA A 26 -26.47 -8.02 -2.07
C ALA A 26 -25.95 -7.40 -3.36
N ALA A 27 -25.33 -6.22 -3.25
CA ALA A 27 -24.52 -5.68 -4.31
C ALA A 27 -23.52 -6.78 -4.69
N PRO A 28 -23.47 -7.22 -5.95
CA PRO A 28 -22.46 -8.18 -6.35
C PRO A 28 -21.12 -7.51 -6.11
N VAL A 29 -20.37 -8.00 -5.12
CA VAL A 29 -18.92 -7.80 -5.11
C VAL A 29 -18.47 -8.42 -6.42
N LEU A 30 -18.24 -7.56 -7.43
CA LEU A 30 -17.53 -7.96 -8.62
C LEU A 30 -16.20 -8.51 -8.09
N ALA A 31 -16.08 -9.83 -8.07
CA ALA A 31 -14.81 -10.50 -7.91
C ALA A 31 -13.96 -9.96 -9.05
N GLN A 32 -13.15 -8.94 -8.77
CA GLN A 32 -12.08 -8.55 -9.65
C GLN A 32 -11.31 -9.82 -9.89
N SER A 33 -11.28 -10.28 -11.15
CA SER A 33 -10.39 -11.35 -11.57
C SER A 33 -9.03 -11.09 -10.92
N PRO A 34 -8.42 -12.06 -10.23
CA PRO A 34 -7.17 -11.83 -9.52
C PRO A 34 -6.18 -11.21 -10.50
N GLN A 35 -5.97 -9.92 -10.35
CA GLN A 35 -5.15 -9.16 -11.27
C GLN A 35 -3.73 -9.56 -10.89
N ARG A 36 -3.06 -10.34 -11.75
CA ARG A 36 -1.71 -10.84 -11.48
C ARG A 36 -0.86 -9.69 -10.96
N ARG A 37 -0.32 -9.87 -9.76
CA ARG A 37 0.46 -8.82 -9.11
C ARG A 37 1.88 -8.89 -9.63
N ASN A 38 2.46 -7.74 -9.90
CA ASN A 38 3.88 -7.61 -10.17
C ASN A 38 4.59 -7.14 -8.89
N LEU A 39 5.69 -7.81 -8.57
CA LEU A 39 6.50 -7.49 -7.39
C LEU A 39 6.91 -6.02 -7.32
N ALA A 40 7.33 -5.43 -8.45
CA ALA A 40 7.79 -4.03 -8.52
C ALA A 40 6.74 -3.02 -8.01
N TYR A 41 5.46 -3.36 -8.18
CA TYR A 41 4.34 -2.52 -7.78
C TYR A 41 3.78 -2.88 -6.41
N THR A 42 4.40 -3.77 -5.63
CA THR A 42 3.97 -4.03 -4.26
C THR A 42 4.54 -3.00 -3.30
N GLU A 43 3.75 -2.55 -2.31
CA GLU A 43 4.23 -1.59 -1.31
C GLU A 43 5.43 -2.14 -0.52
N SER A 44 5.44 -3.43 -0.20
CA SER A 44 6.56 -4.06 0.50
C SER A 44 7.88 -3.96 -0.28
N PHE A 45 7.84 -4.19 -1.60
CA PHE A 45 9.02 -4.04 -2.45
C PHE A 45 9.45 -2.57 -2.60
N VAL A 46 8.50 -1.65 -2.77
CA VAL A 46 8.78 -0.20 -2.83
C VAL A 46 9.46 0.27 -1.54
N LEU A 47 8.93 -0.12 -0.37
CA LEU A 47 9.52 0.24 0.91
C LEU A 47 10.89 -0.42 1.13
N TYR A 48 11.07 -1.67 0.71
CA TYR A 48 12.37 -2.34 0.69
C TYR A 48 13.39 -1.52 -0.12
N LEU A 49 13.06 -1.17 -1.36
CA LEU A 49 13.94 -0.42 -2.24
C LEU A 49 14.22 0.99 -1.70
N ALA A 50 13.20 1.66 -1.18
CA ALA A 50 13.35 2.98 -0.55
C ALA A 50 14.30 2.94 0.66
N GLY A 51 14.22 1.90 1.49
CA GLY A 51 15.11 1.70 2.63
C GLY A 51 16.57 1.49 2.20
N ARG A 52 16.81 0.72 1.13
CA ARG A 52 18.14 0.53 0.53
C ARG A 52 18.73 1.86 0.05
N LEU A 53 17.93 2.67 -0.63
CA LEU A 53 18.36 3.99 -1.13
C LEU A 53 18.60 4.99 0.00
N ALA A 54 17.74 5.00 1.01
CA ALA A 54 17.89 5.83 2.20
C ALA A 54 19.20 5.52 2.94
N TYR A 55 19.52 4.23 3.12
CA TYR A 55 20.78 3.80 3.71
C TYR A 55 22.00 4.28 2.90
N ARG A 56 21.95 4.17 1.56
CA ARG A 56 23.05 4.66 0.72
C ARG A 56 23.21 6.17 0.80
N LEU A 57 22.11 6.92 0.86
CA LEU A 57 22.15 8.36 1.03
C LEU A 57 22.76 8.75 2.39
N GLU A 58 22.45 8.02 3.45
CA GLU A 58 23.13 8.16 4.75
C GLU A 58 24.64 7.94 4.61
N VAL A 59 25.07 6.85 3.96
CA VAL A 59 26.51 6.57 3.75
C VAL A 59 27.19 7.71 3.00
N VAL A 60 26.54 8.24 1.95
CA VAL A 60 27.04 9.40 1.20
C VAL A 60 27.15 10.65 2.08
N GLN A 61 26.16 10.93 2.93
CA GLN A 61 26.21 12.09 3.82
C GLN A 61 27.25 11.97 4.92
N ARG A 62 27.41 10.78 5.51
CA ARG A 62 28.51 10.49 6.45
C ARG A 62 29.87 10.72 5.78
N ALA A 63 30.05 10.20 4.55
CA ALA A 63 31.27 10.42 3.77
C ALA A 63 31.50 11.89 3.40
N ALA A 64 30.42 12.67 3.20
CA ALA A 64 30.48 14.11 2.97
C ALA A 64 30.67 14.95 4.26
N GLY A 65 30.82 14.31 5.42
CA GLY A 65 31.14 14.97 6.69
C GLY A 65 29.93 15.38 7.55
N ALA A 66 28.73 14.85 7.28
CA ALA A 66 27.59 15.05 8.16
C ALA A 66 27.87 14.47 9.56
N LYS A 67 27.86 15.32 10.59
CA LYS A 67 28.11 14.95 11.99
C LYS A 67 26.79 14.91 12.76
N LEU A 68 26.15 13.75 12.72
CA LEU A 68 24.99 13.43 13.55
C LEU A 68 25.39 12.36 14.56
N GLU A 69 24.80 12.40 15.75
CA GLU A 69 24.89 11.31 16.71
C GLU A 69 24.25 10.04 16.13
N GLU A 70 24.74 8.86 16.52
CA GLU A 70 24.26 7.59 15.96
C GLU A 70 22.73 7.43 16.08
N GLN A 71 22.16 7.88 17.19
CA GLN A 71 20.71 7.86 17.45
C GLN A 71 19.90 8.77 16.52
N ALA A 72 20.50 9.84 15.98
CA ALA A 72 19.83 10.77 15.09
C ALA A 72 19.75 10.26 13.65
N TRP A 73 20.58 9.28 13.27
CA TRP A 73 20.52 8.67 11.93
C TRP A 73 19.28 7.81 11.73
N TYR A 74 18.74 7.20 12.78
CA TYR A 74 17.57 6.34 12.67
C TYR A 74 16.31 7.07 12.17
N PRO A 75 15.82 8.14 12.82
CA PRO A 75 14.67 8.89 12.30
C PRO A 75 14.97 9.52 10.93
N LEU A 76 16.20 10.00 10.72
CA LEU A 76 16.62 10.56 9.44
C LEU A 76 16.52 9.55 8.28
N ARG A 77 16.90 8.29 8.54
CA ARG A 77 16.78 7.22 7.54
C ARG A 77 15.32 6.92 7.22
N ALA A 78 14.43 6.95 8.21
CA ALA A 78 13.00 6.76 8.00
C ALA A 78 12.41 7.89 7.13
N ASP A 79 12.80 9.15 7.37
CA ASP A 79 12.37 10.28 6.55
C ASP A 79 12.86 10.16 5.10
N TYR A 80 14.14 9.81 4.91
CA TYR A 80 14.68 9.53 3.57
C TYR A 80 13.96 8.38 2.88
N GLN A 81 13.62 7.32 3.61
CA GLN A 81 12.86 6.21 3.07
C GLN A 81 11.48 6.68 2.57
N MET A 82 10.77 7.51 3.34
CA MET A 82 9.46 8.03 2.91
C MET A 82 9.57 8.96 1.69
N LEU A 83 10.60 9.79 1.62
CA LEU A 83 10.87 10.62 0.45
C LEU A 83 11.20 9.77 -0.79
N TYR A 84 12.09 8.78 -0.67
CA TYR A 84 12.39 7.88 -1.78
C TYR A 84 11.15 7.09 -2.21
N ARG A 85 10.33 6.60 -1.27
CA ARG A 85 9.06 5.94 -1.57
C ARG A 85 8.17 6.84 -2.42
N ARG A 86 7.98 8.11 -2.03
CA ARG A 86 7.20 9.08 -2.83
C ARG A 86 7.73 9.21 -4.26
N HIS A 87 9.05 9.34 -4.42
CA HIS A 87 9.67 9.46 -5.75
C HIS A 87 9.60 8.17 -6.57
N LEU A 88 9.71 7.00 -5.92
CA LEU A 88 9.60 5.70 -6.57
C LEU A 88 8.21 5.51 -7.19
N ILE A 89 7.15 5.82 -6.43
CA ILE A 89 5.76 5.62 -6.89
C ILE A 89 5.25 6.76 -7.79
N ALA A 90 6.05 7.81 -8.02
CA ALA A 90 5.64 8.94 -8.84
C ALA A 90 5.62 8.59 -10.34
N CYS A 91 4.82 9.32 -11.12
CA CYS A 91 4.89 9.26 -12.58
C CYS A 91 6.28 9.71 -13.06
N GLY A 92 7.07 8.79 -13.62
CA GLY A 92 8.48 9.02 -13.96
C GLY A 92 9.48 8.39 -13.00
N GLY A 93 8.99 7.67 -11.97
CA GLY A 93 9.79 6.74 -11.17
C GLY A 93 10.25 5.51 -11.98
N PRO A 94 11.12 4.67 -11.41
CA PRO A 94 11.75 3.55 -12.11
C PRO A 94 10.90 2.26 -12.09
N LEU A 95 9.72 2.28 -11.47
CA LEU A 95 8.90 1.08 -11.28
C LEU A 95 8.51 0.39 -12.60
N PRO A 96 8.17 1.10 -13.70
CA PRO A 96 7.89 0.43 -14.97
C PRO A 96 9.06 -0.39 -15.50
N GLN A 97 10.29 0.11 -15.37
CA GLN A 97 11.48 -0.63 -15.79
C GLN A 97 11.75 -1.83 -14.88
N LEU A 98 11.53 -1.68 -13.57
CA LEU A 98 11.66 -2.78 -12.62
C LEU A 98 10.59 -3.85 -12.81
N ALA A 99 9.37 -3.46 -13.23
CA ALA A 99 8.28 -4.39 -13.48
C ALA A 99 8.61 -5.39 -14.61
N GLU A 100 9.42 -4.98 -15.59
CA GLU A 100 9.89 -5.86 -16.67
C GLU A 100 10.82 -6.99 -16.17
N LEU A 101 11.54 -6.76 -15.06
CA LEU A 101 12.38 -7.79 -14.43
C LEU A 101 11.52 -8.90 -13.82
N PHE A 102 10.37 -8.54 -13.25
CA PHE A 102 9.49 -9.45 -12.52
C PHE A 102 8.22 -9.87 -13.30
N LYS A 103 8.18 -9.65 -14.61
CA LYS A 103 6.98 -9.90 -15.44
C LYS A 103 6.42 -11.32 -15.36
N TYR A 104 7.23 -12.29 -14.97
CA TYR A 104 6.84 -13.71 -14.84
C TYR A 104 6.73 -14.17 -13.38
N PHE A 105 6.86 -13.26 -12.42
CA PHE A 105 6.75 -13.56 -11.01
C PHE A 105 5.45 -12.97 -10.45
N ASP A 106 4.56 -13.84 -9.96
CA ASP A 106 3.39 -13.45 -9.19
C ASP A 106 3.64 -13.74 -7.70
N PRO A 107 3.73 -12.71 -6.83
CA PRO A 107 4.00 -12.90 -5.40
C PRO A 107 2.89 -13.65 -4.66
N ASP A 108 1.65 -13.65 -5.18
CA ASP A 108 0.52 -14.30 -4.52
C ASP A 108 0.43 -15.81 -4.85
N GLU A 109 0.97 -16.24 -6.00
CA GLU A 109 1.11 -17.67 -6.34
C GLU A 109 2.14 -18.38 -5.43
N ALA A 110 3.07 -17.62 -4.83
CA ALA A 110 4.15 -18.12 -3.98
C ALA A 110 3.75 -18.44 -2.52
N GLN A 111 2.50 -18.84 -2.26
CA GLN A 111 1.97 -19.13 -0.90
C GLN A 111 2.88 -20.07 -0.06
N PRO A 112 2.79 -20.09 1.29
CA PRO A 112 2.35 -19.07 2.25
C PRO A 112 3.49 -18.10 2.64
N THR A 113 4.63 -18.19 1.97
CA THR A 113 5.83 -17.41 2.23
C THR A 113 5.98 -16.22 1.27
N GLY A 114 4.88 -15.75 0.68
CA GLY A 114 4.87 -14.74 -0.40
C GLY A 114 5.81 -13.55 -0.18
N THR A 115 5.92 -13.04 1.06
CA THR A 115 6.88 -11.97 1.42
C THR A 115 8.35 -12.41 1.33
N LEU A 116 8.68 -13.62 1.81
CA LEU A 116 10.04 -14.17 1.71
C LEU A 116 10.38 -14.55 0.27
N ALA A 117 9.45 -15.13 -0.47
CA ALA A 117 9.65 -15.46 -1.89
C ALA A 117 9.85 -14.19 -2.73
N ALA A 118 9.12 -13.12 -2.42
CA ALA A 118 9.30 -11.80 -3.02
C ALA A 118 10.67 -11.19 -2.72
N LEU A 119 11.16 -11.29 -1.48
CA LEU A 119 12.50 -10.81 -1.11
C LEU A 119 13.61 -11.66 -1.74
N ASP A 120 13.42 -12.97 -1.83
CA ASP A 120 14.35 -13.88 -2.49
C ASP A 120 14.42 -13.61 -4.01
N GLU A 121 13.27 -13.39 -4.65
CA GLU A 121 13.21 -12.96 -6.05
C GLU A 121 13.87 -11.60 -6.27
N ALA A 122 13.59 -10.62 -5.42
CA ALA A 122 14.29 -9.33 -5.45
C ALA A 122 15.80 -9.51 -5.30
N GLY A 123 16.23 -10.37 -4.37
CA GLY A 123 17.64 -10.69 -4.13
C GLY A 123 18.34 -11.32 -5.33
N ARG A 124 17.65 -12.21 -6.08
CA ARG A 124 18.16 -12.78 -7.34
C ARG A 124 18.43 -11.72 -8.41
N HIS A 125 17.65 -10.63 -8.40
CA HIS A 125 17.73 -9.54 -9.36
C HIS A 125 18.41 -8.28 -8.80
N GLU A 126 19.06 -8.36 -7.63
CA GLU A 126 19.61 -7.19 -6.93
C GLU A 126 20.54 -6.36 -7.82
N ARG A 127 21.38 -7.02 -8.62
CA ARG A 127 22.30 -6.32 -9.53
C ARG A 127 21.53 -5.53 -10.58
N GLU A 128 20.56 -6.14 -11.25
CA GLU A 128 19.75 -5.52 -12.30
C GLU A 128 18.86 -4.40 -11.74
N ILE A 129 18.30 -4.61 -10.55
CA ILE A 129 17.54 -3.60 -9.81
C ILE A 129 18.44 -2.38 -9.58
N MET A 130 19.63 -2.57 -9.01
CA MET A 130 20.52 -1.45 -8.69
C MET A 130 21.09 -0.76 -9.94
N LEU A 131 21.36 -1.50 -11.02
CA LEU A 131 21.73 -0.90 -12.31
C LEU A 131 20.62 0.01 -12.89
N THR A 132 19.35 -0.32 -12.61
CA THR A 132 18.20 0.48 -13.03
C THR A 132 18.00 1.69 -12.13
N VAL A 133 18.12 1.50 -10.81
CA VAL A 133 17.72 2.50 -9.81
C VAL A 133 18.84 3.51 -9.53
N ASP A 134 20.11 3.11 -9.59
CA ASP A 134 21.25 3.98 -9.24
C ASP A 134 21.33 5.25 -10.10
N PRO A 135 21.25 5.17 -11.45
CA PRO A 135 21.28 6.36 -12.28
C PRO A 135 20.06 7.26 -12.03
N TRP A 136 18.91 6.67 -11.71
CA TRP A 136 17.69 7.41 -11.36
C TRP A 136 17.84 8.14 -10.02
N ALA A 137 18.29 7.44 -8.98
CA ALA A 137 18.50 7.99 -7.64
C ALA A 137 19.50 9.16 -7.67
N ALA A 138 20.60 9.01 -8.41
CA ALA A 138 21.58 10.07 -8.60
C ALA A 138 20.99 11.35 -9.22
N ARG A 139 20.04 11.23 -10.16
CA ARG A 139 19.37 12.39 -10.78
C ARG A 139 18.47 13.14 -9.81
N ILE A 140 17.78 12.42 -8.92
CA ILE A 140 16.81 13.04 -7.99
C ILE A 140 17.41 13.43 -6.64
N GLN A 141 18.65 13.03 -6.34
CA GLN A 141 19.27 13.20 -5.02
C GLN A 141 19.26 14.67 -4.55
N SER A 142 19.59 15.61 -5.44
CA SER A 142 19.61 17.05 -5.10
C SER A 142 18.21 17.59 -4.79
N THR A 143 17.19 17.18 -5.57
CA THR A 143 15.78 17.49 -5.33
C THR A 143 15.32 16.91 -4.00
N LEU A 144 15.60 15.64 -3.72
CA LEU A 144 15.23 14.97 -2.47
C LEU A 144 15.82 15.69 -1.25
N LEU A 145 17.10 16.06 -1.30
CA LEU A 145 17.76 16.81 -0.22
C LEU A 145 17.23 18.25 -0.08
N ALA A 146 16.75 18.86 -1.15
CA ALA A 146 16.09 20.16 -1.09
C ALA A 146 14.70 20.07 -0.44
N GLU A 147 13.90 19.07 -0.83
CA GLU A 147 12.60 18.79 -0.24
C GLU A 147 12.71 18.46 1.25
N PHE A 148 13.66 17.59 1.62
CA PHE A 148 13.91 17.26 3.03
C PHE A 148 14.21 18.52 3.86
N ARG A 149 15.11 19.39 3.37
CA ARG A 149 15.49 20.64 4.07
C ARG A 149 14.36 21.65 4.15
N SER A 150 13.38 21.60 3.24
CA SER A 150 12.24 22.50 3.28
C SER A 150 11.30 22.23 4.47
N GLY A 151 11.31 21.00 5.00
CA GLY A 151 10.40 20.56 6.06
C GLY A 151 8.94 20.40 5.62
N ASP A 152 8.59 20.82 4.41
CA ASP A 152 7.25 20.70 3.82
C ASP A 152 7.29 19.69 2.65
N TRP A 153 7.43 18.42 3.00
CA TRP A 153 7.39 17.33 2.03
C TRP A 153 6.10 16.52 2.20
N GLN A 154 5.33 16.44 1.11
CA GLN A 154 4.14 15.61 1.04
C GLN A 154 4.55 14.14 0.95
N ILE A 155 3.78 13.23 1.58
CA ILE A 155 4.04 11.78 1.49
C ILE A 155 3.53 11.20 0.16
N GLN A 156 2.55 11.86 -0.46
CA GLN A 156 2.02 11.49 -1.77
C GLN A 156 2.59 12.38 -2.88
N PRO A 157 3.00 11.81 -4.03
CA PRO A 157 3.33 12.61 -5.20
C PRO A 157 2.06 13.16 -5.86
N ALA A 158 2.22 14.24 -6.64
CA ALA A 158 1.11 14.81 -7.41
C ALA A 158 0.56 13.86 -8.49
N CYS A 159 1.39 12.92 -8.95
CA CYS A 159 1.03 11.89 -9.92
C CYS A 159 1.61 10.56 -9.46
N VAL A 160 0.77 9.53 -9.35
CA VAL A 160 1.15 8.17 -8.94
C VAL A 160 1.20 7.27 -10.18
N ASP A 161 2.24 6.43 -10.28
CA ASP A 161 2.38 5.44 -11.34
C ASP A 161 1.13 4.53 -11.41
N THR A 162 0.64 4.31 -12.63
CA THR A 162 -0.62 3.58 -12.84
C THR A 162 -0.52 2.10 -12.50
N GLY A 163 0.66 1.49 -12.67
CA GLY A 163 0.90 0.09 -12.28
C GLY A 163 0.85 -0.05 -10.77
N TYR A 164 1.53 0.85 -10.06
CA TYR A 164 1.50 0.90 -8.60
C TYR A 164 0.09 1.19 -8.06
N ALA A 165 -0.62 2.20 -8.61
CA ALA A 165 -1.96 2.58 -8.15
C ALA A 165 -3.01 1.47 -8.32
N ARG A 166 -2.89 0.64 -9.38
CA ARG A 166 -3.78 -0.52 -9.58
C ARG A 166 -3.64 -1.58 -8.48
N GLN A 167 -2.42 -1.80 -7.99
CA GLN A 167 -2.14 -2.83 -6.97
C GLN A 167 -2.27 -2.33 -5.53
N ASN A 168 -2.20 -1.01 -5.32
CA ASN A 168 -2.26 -0.39 -4.01
C ASN A 168 -3.35 0.68 -4.06
N PRO A 169 -4.63 0.29 -3.92
CA PRO A 169 -5.73 1.25 -3.88
C PRO A 169 -5.49 2.22 -2.73
N ILE A 170 -5.13 3.45 -3.07
CA ILE A 170 -5.03 4.55 -2.12
C ILE A 170 -6.46 4.85 -1.68
N PRO A 171 -6.77 4.83 -0.38
CA PRO A 171 -8.11 5.19 0.08
C PRO A 171 -8.51 6.54 -0.51
N ALA A 172 -9.67 6.60 -1.18
CA ALA A 172 -10.21 7.88 -1.60
C ALA A 172 -10.34 8.75 -0.35
N MET A 173 -9.77 9.97 -0.39
CA MET A 173 -9.95 10.90 0.72
C MET A 173 -11.44 11.15 0.88
N PRO A 174 -12.02 10.97 2.09
CA PRO A 174 -13.43 11.27 2.31
C PRO A 174 -13.65 12.77 2.08
N GLY A 175 -14.35 13.14 1.00
CA GLY A 175 -14.70 14.55 0.77
C GLY A 175 -14.88 15.04 -0.67
N THR A 176 -14.89 14.18 -1.69
CA THR A 176 -15.28 14.60 -3.05
C THR A 176 -16.46 13.78 -3.55
N GLN A 177 -17.64 14.10 -3.02
CA GLN A 177 -18.93 13.91 -3.67
C GLN A 177 -19.66 15.25 -3.67
#